data_AF-A0A6G7P762-F1
#
_entry.id   AF-A0A6G7P762-F1
#
_cell.length_a   1.000
_cell.length_b   1.000
_cell.length_c   1.000
_cell.angle_alpha   90.00
_cell.angle_beta   90.00
_cell.angle_gamma   90.00
#
_symmetry.space_group_name_H-M   'P 1'
#
loop_
_entity.id
_entity.type
_entity.pdbx_description
1 polymer ?
#
loop_
_entity_poly.entity_id
_entity_poly.type
_entity_poly.pdbx_seq_one_letter_code
_entity_poly.pdbx_strand_id
1 'polypeptide(L)'
;MSPQFGSTPAVVIRHLRLLPWSGPEGRPAHFVTDGTASPLSRLADEVEAQQIETATVIRELALSMIVDLENPTPDEVRFLVRTRRAAGGRTVG
;
A
#
# COMPACT_ATOMS: atom_id res chain seq x y z
N MET A 1 -14.81 48.64 23.67
CA MET A 1 -15.28 47.24 23.71
C MET A 1 -15.03 46.65 22.33
N SER A 2 -13.96 45.86 22.18
CA SER A 2 -13.68 45.17 20.92
C SER A 2 -14.45 43.84 20.88
N PRO A 3 -15.10 43.48 19.76
CA PRO A 3 -15.75 42.18 19.67
C PRO A 3 -14.68 41.09 19.60
N GLN A 4 -14.75 40.12 20.50
CA GLN A 4 -14.01 38.87 20.37
C GLN A 4 -14.70 38.07 19.26
N PHE A 5 -14.07 37.97 18.09
CA PHE A 5 -14.50 37.03 17.07
C PHE A 5 -14.29 35.62 17.64
N GLY A 6 -15.41 34.95 17.95
CA GLY A 6 -15.42 33.57 18.41
C GLY A 6 -14.58 32.73 17.46
N SER A 7 -13.65 31.96 18.03
CA SER A 7 -12.81 31.01 17.32
C SER A 7 -13.73 30.09 16.51
N THR A 8 -13.74 30.23 15.18
CA THR A 8 -14.47 29.33 14.31
C THR A 8 -13.96 27.92 14.60
N PRO A 9 -14.80 26.95 15.00
CA PRO A 9 -14.32 25.58 15.16
C PRO A 9 -13.80 25.13 13.81
N ALA A 10 -12.51 24.82 13.73
CA ALA A 10 -11.93 24.22 12.54
C ALA A 10 -12.79 23.01 12.19
N VAL A 11 -13.32 22.97 10.96
CA VAL A 11 -14.10 21.84 10.49
C VAL A 11 -13.15 20.63 10.50
N VAL A 12 -13.34 19.73 11.46
CA VAL A 12 -12.56 18.50 11.59
C VAL A 12 -13.09 17.52 10.55
N ILE A 13 -12.53 17.54 9.34
CA ILE A 13 -12.89 16.57 8.30
C ILE A 13 -12.30 15.21 8.70
N ARG A 14 -13.17 14.29 9.15
CA ARG A 14 -12.76 12.92 9.46
C ARG A 14 -12.67 12.10 8.18
N HIS A 15 -11.47 11.64 7.85
CA HIS A 15 -11.14 10.77 6.74
C HIS A 15 -10.94 9.33 7.24
N LEU A 16 -11.44 8.35 6.50
CA LEU A 16 -11.17 6.93 6.71
C LEU A 16 -10.15 6.49 5.66
N ARG A 17 -8.95 6.06 6.09
CA ARG A 17 -7.95 5.46 5.20
C ARG A 17 -7.71 4.00 5.55
N LEU A 18 -7.38 3.22 4.52
CA LEU A 18 -6.81 1.89 4.71
C LEU A 18 -5.32 2.05 5.05
N LEU A 19 -4.83 1.24 5.99
CA LEU A 19 -3.40 1.16 6.30
C LEU A 19 -2.73 0.15 5.35
N PRO A 20 -1.45 0.36 5.00
CA PRO A 20 -0.73 -0.51 4.06
C PRO A 20 -0.33 -1.87 4.66
N TRP A 21 -0.77 -2.18 5.88
CA TRP A 21 -0.60 -3.48 6.51
C TRP A 21 -1.94 -4.10 6.89
N SER A 22 -1.94 -5.43 7.03
CA SER A 22 -3.11 -6.15 7.52
C SER A 22 -3.27 -5.99 9.03
N GLY A 23 -4.51 -5.90 9.46
CA GLY A 23 -4.91 -6.02 10.85
C GLY A 23 -4.96 -7.48 11.31
N PRO A 24 -5.52 -7.71 12.50
CA PRO A 24 -5.68 -9.04 13.06
C PRO A 24 -6.37 -9.99 12.08
N GLU A 25 -5.93 -11.25 12.06
CA GLU A 25 -6.48 -12.31 11.19
C GLU A 25 -6.35 -12.00 9.69
N GLY A 26 -5.44 -11.11 9.30
CA GLY A 26 -5.24 -10.71 7.90
C GLY A 26 -6.33 -9.79 7.37
N ARG A 27 -7.18 -9.24 8.24
CA ARG A 27 -8.27 -8.33 7.83
C ARG A 27 -7.73 -6.95 7.47
N PRO A 28 -8.40 -6.20 6.57
CA PRO A 28 -8.02 -4.82 6.26
C PRO A 28 -8.02 -3.93 7.52
N ALA A 29 -6.91 -3.23 7.79
CA ALA A 29 -6.82 -2.29 8.91
C ALA A 29 -7.19 -0.87 8.47
N HIS A 30 -8.15 -0.25 9.16
CA HIS A 30 -8.61 1.10 8.83
C HIS A 30 -8.22 2.09 9.93
N PHE A 31 -7.94 3.32 9.52
CA PHE A 31 -7.57 4.43 10.40
C PHE A 31 -8.46 5.64 10.11
N VAL A 32 -9.15 6.12 11.14
CA VAL A 32 -9.90 7.38 11.10
C VAL A 32 -8.98 8.51 11.55
N THR A 33 -8.75 9.48 10.67
CA THR A 33 -7.89 10.64 10.91
C THR A 33 -8.65 11.91 10.58
N ASP A 34 -8.26 13.05 11.15
CA ASP A 34 -8.76 14.37 10.77
C ASP A 34 -8.04 14.96 9.54
N GLY A 35 -7.20 14.16 8.88
CA GLY A 35 -6.38 14.57 7.74
C GLY A 35 -5.06 15.23 8.14
N THR A 36 -4.78 15.38 9.45
CA THR A 36 -3.48 15.86 9.91
C THR A 36 -2.43 14.76 9.90
N ALA A 37 -1.16 15.15 9.77
CA ALA A 37 0.00 14.26 9.74
C ALA A 37 0.32 13.69 11.15
N SER A 38 -0.56 12.84 11.67
CA SER A 38 -0.33 12.11 12.91
C SER A 38 0.84 11.13 12.79
N PRO A 39 1.46 10.69 13.91
CA PRO A 39 2.50 9.67 13.88
C PRO A 39 2.10 8.40 13.13
N LEU A 40 0.85 7.94 13.30
CA LEU A 40 0.34 6.76 12.59
C LEU A 40 0.15 7.02 11.09
N SER A 41 -0.26 8.23 10.69
CA SER A 41 -0.33 8.61 9.28
C SER A 41 1.06 8.60 8.65
N ARG A 42 2.06 9.19 9.31
CA ARG A 42 3.44 9.21 8.80
C ARG A 42 4.03 7.81 8.68
N LEU A 43 3.80 6.94 9.67
CA LEU A 43 4.20 5.54 9.59
C LEU A 43 3.52 4.82 8.42
N ALA A 44 2.23 5.08 8.18
CA ALA A 44 1.53 4.53 7.01
C ALA A 44 2.17 4.99 5.70
N ASP A 45 2.53 6.27 5.59
CA ASP A 45 3.13 6.83 4.39
C ASP A 45 4.55 6.26 4.16
N GLU A 46 5.35 6.09 5.22
CA GLU A 46 6.68 5.47 5.17
C GLU A 46 6.61 4.00 4.73
N VAL A 47 5.68 3.23 5.28
CA VAL A 47 5.49 1.82 4.89
C VAL A 47 5.00 1.70 3.45
N GLU A 48 4.08 2.57 3.03
CA GLU A 48 3.60 2.60 1.64
C GLU A 48 4.75 2.92 0.66
N ALA A 49 5.59 3.90 0.98
CA ALA A 49 6.78 4.22 0.19
C ALA A 49 7.71 3.00 0.07
N GLN A 50 8.01 2.33 1.18
CA GLN A 50 8.86 1.13 1.18
C GLN A 50 8.27 -0.02 0.34
N GLN A 51 6.95 -0.21 0.40
CA GLN A 51 6.25 -1.22 -0.39
C GLN A 51 6.29 -0.90 -1.90
N ILE A 52 6.18 0.37 -2.28
CA ILE A 52 6.29 0.82 -3.68
C ILE A 52 7.71 0.59 -4.21
N GLU A 53 8.73 0.92 -3.43
CA GLU A 53 10.13 0.64 -3.77
C GLU A 53 10.36 -0.86 -3.97
N THR A 54 9.88 -1.68 -3.02
CA THR A 54 9.98 -3.14 -3.11
C THR A 54 9.23 -3.67 -4.33
N ALA A 55 8.05 -3.14 -4.62
CA ALA A 55 7.28 -3.51 -5.81
C ALA A 55 8.02 -3.17 -7.10
N THR A 56 8.80 -2.08 -7.12
CA THR A 56 9.64 -1.66 -8.24
C THR A 56 10.77 -2.67 -8.49
N VAL A 57 11.50 -3.06 -7.43
CA VAL A 57 12.56 -4.08 -7.53
C VAL A 57 12.01 -5.41 -8.04
N ILE A 58 10.88 -5.89 -7.50
CA ILE A 58 10.25 -7.13 -7.96
C ILE A 58 9.84 -7.01 -9.43
N ARG A 59 9.34 -5.85 -9.85
CA ARG A 59 8.96 -5.60 -11.23
C ARG A 59 10.17 -5.67 -12.16
N GLU A 60 11.30 -5.07 -11.78
CA GLU A 60 12.53 -5.12 -12.58
C GLU A 60 13.06 -6.55 -12.72
N LEU A 61 13.07 -7.32 -11.64
CA LEU A 61 13.42 -8.75 -11.69
C LEU A 61 12.47 -9.56 -12.57
N ALA A 62 11.16 -9.30 -12.51
CA ALA A 62 10.20 -9.98 -13.38
C ALA A 62 10.42 -9.64 -14.86
N LEU A 63 10.78 -8.38 -15.17
CA LEU A 63 11.09 -7.96 -16.53
C LEU A 63 12.39 -8.60 -17.04
N SER A 64 13.42 -8.72 -16.21
CA SER A 64 14.67 -9.39 -16.62
C SER A 64 14.41 -10.86 -16.95
N MET A 65 13.62 -11.57 -16.14
CA MET A 65 13.24 -12.96 -16.41
C MET A 65 12.51 -13.14 -17.75
N ILE A 66 11.74 -12.14 -18.20
CA ILE A 66 11.05 -12.18 -19.50
C ILE A 66 12.04 -11.93 -20.65
N VAL A 67 13.00 -11.02 -20.46
CA VAL A 67 14.04 -10.70 -21.45
C VAL A 67 14.98 -11.88 -21.67
N ASP A 68 15.25 -12.66 -20.63
CA ASP A 68 16.13 -13.83 -20.69
C ASP A 68 15.48 -15.05 -21.37
N LEU A 69 14.19 -14.99 -21.74
CA LEU A 69 13.54 -16.07 -22.48
C LEU A 69 13.85 -15.97 -23.98
N GLU A 70 14.42 -17.04 -24.55
CA GLU A 70 14.52 -17.18 -26.00
C GLU A 70 13.17 -17.62 -26.59
N ASN A 71 12.54 -16.72 -27.36
CA ASN A 71 11.28 -16.93 -28.07
C ASN A 71 10.10 -17.42 -27.19
N PRO A 72 9.73 -16.67 -26.12
CA PRO A 72 8.66 -17.09 -25.22
C PRO A 72 7.30 -17.06 -25.92
N THR A 73 6.50 -18.07 -25.63
CA THR A 73 5.10 -18.13 -26.05
C THR A 73 4.27 -17.07 -25.30
N PRO A 74 3.16 -16.59 -25.88
CA PRO A 74 2.26 -15.65 -25.20
C PRO A 74 1.73 -16.16 -23.85
N ASP A 75 1.62 -17.47 -23.66
CA ASP A 75 1.15 -18.07 -22.42
C ASP A 75 2.22 -18.09 -21.31
N GLU A 76 3.49 -18.26 -21.66
CA GLU A 76 4.63 -18.14 -20.73
C GLU A 76 4.77 -16.70 -20.23
N VAL A 77 4.69 -15.72 -21.14
CA VAL A 77 4.68 -14.29 -20.77
C VAL A 77 3.49 -13.99 -19.85
N ARG A 78 2.30 -14.48 -20.20
CA ARG A 78 1.08 -14.25 -19.42
C ARG A 78 1.12 -15.00 -18.08
N PHE A 79 1.77 -16.15 -17.99
CA PHE A 79 2.01 -16.86 -16.72
C PHE A 79 2.91 -16.02 -15.80
N LEU A 80 4.04 -15.53 -16.29
CA LEU A 80 4.94 -14.68 -15.53
C LEU A 80 4.28 -13.38 -15.04
N VAL A 81 3.43 -12.77 -15.88
CA VAL A 81 2.63 -11.59 -15.49
C VAL A 81 1.55 -11.95 -14.46
N ARG A 82 0.92 -13.13 -14.54
CA ARG A 82 -0.19 -13.56 -13.64
C ARG A 82 0.27 -14.10 -12.29
N THR A 83 1.45 -14.69 -12.19
CA THR A 83 1.96 -15.34 -10.96
C THR A 83 2.21 -14.35 -9.80
N ARG A 84 1.92 -13.05 -9.99
CA ARG A 84 1.88 -12.05 -8.92
C ARG A 84 0.54 -12.02 -8.16
N ARG A 85 0.16 -13.12 -7.48
CA ARG A 85 -0.84 -13.05 -6.39
C ARG A 85 -0.77 -14.09 -5.26
N ALA A 86 0.28 -14.88 -5.13
CA ALA A 86 0.38 -15.81 -4.00
C ALA A 86 1.82 -15.99 -3.50
N ALA A 87 2.31 -15.03 -2.71
CA ALA A 87 3.39 -15.26 -1.76
C ALA A 87 2.86 -14.89 -0.38
N GLY A 88 2.05 -15.80 0.17
CA GLY A 88 1.33 -15.63 1.42
C GLY A 88 0.47 -16.85 1.74
N GLY A 89 1.02 -18.05 1.57
CA GLY A 89 0.32 -19.31 1.84
C GLY A 89 1.26 -20.28 2.53
N ARG A 90 1.14 -20.35 3.85
CA ARG A 90 1.80 -21.34 4.71
C ARG A 90 1.61 -22.74 4.14
N THR A 91 2.69 -23.44 3.86
CA THR A 91 2.74 -24.90 3.92
C THR A 91 3.35 -25.29 5.24
N VAL A 92 2.52 -25.72 6.19
CA VAL A 92 2.93 -26.62 7.26
C VAL A 92 1.87 -27.71 7.28
N GLY A 93 2.29 -28.92 6.92
CA GLY A 93 1.56 -30.16 7.20
C GLY A 93 1.81 -30.64 8.61
#